data_AF-A0A2P2KYR7-F1
#
_entry.id   AF-A0A2P2KYR7-F1
#
_cell.length_a   1.000
_cell.length_b   1.000
_cell.length_c   1.000
_cell.angle_alpha   90.00
_cell.angle_beta   90.00
_cell.angle_gamma   90.00
#
_symmetry.space_group_name_H-M   'P 1'
#
loop_
_entity.id
_entity.type
_entity.pdbx_description
1 polymer ?
#
loop_
_entity_poly.entity_id
_entity_poly.type
_entity_poly.pdbx_seq_one_letter_code
_entity_poly.pdbx_strand_id
1 'polypeptide(L)'
;MSSFLQSFLDPRKNWLAKLHMRSLSNRLRKYGLRYDDLFDPYYEPDIKEALNRLPREIVDARHQRLKRAMDLSMKHEYLPKDLQAMQTPFRSYLQDMLALVSCFKQ
;
A
#
# COMPACT_ATOMS: atom_id res chain seq x y z
N MET A 1 -5.20 9.04 20.54
CA MET A 1 -4.13 10.01 20.23
C MET A 1 -4.77 11.39 20.13
N SER A 2 -4.14 12.43 20.68
CA SER A 2 -4.76 13.76 20.84
C SER A 2 -5.09 14.43 19.50
N SER A 3 -6.29 15.02 19.39
CA SER A 3 -6.79 15.71 18.17
C SER A 3 -5.83 16.77 17.62
N PHE A 4 -4.98 17.32 18.48
CA PHE A 4 -4.02 18.37 18.12
C PHE A 4 -2.88 17.81 17.25
N LEU A 5 -2.30 16.66 17.63
CA LEU A 5 -1.24 15.99 16.85
C LEU A 5 -1.75 15.47 15.50
N GLN A 6 -3.00 14.98 15.46
CA GLN A 6 -3.65 14.57 14.22
C GLN A 6 -3.66 15.73 13.20
N SER A 7 -3.98 16.94 13.65
CA SER A 7 -4.05 18.12 12.79
C SER A 7 -2.72 18.50 12.14
N PHE A 8 -1.59 18.19 12.80
CA PHE A 8 -0.25 18.42 12.27
C PHE A 8 0.19 17.36 11.26
N LEU A 9 -0.35 16.14 11.34
CA LEU A 9 0.02 15.03 10.45
C LEU A 9 -0.93 14.88 9.26
N ASP A 10 -2.11 15.50 9.32
CA ASP A 10 -3.11 15.48 8.26
C ASP A 10 -2.58 16.14 6.96
N PRO A 11 -2.54 15.44 5.81
CA PRO A 11 -2.08 16.00 4.53
C PRO A 11 -2.99 17.10 3.97
N ARG A 12 -4.19 17.27 4.53
CA ARG A 12 -5.11 18.36 4.20
C ARG A 12 -4.75 19.66 4.90
N LYS A 13 -4.17 19.57 6.10
CA LYS A 13 -3.87 20.73 6.96
C LYS A 13 -2.39 21.09 6.93
N ASN A 14 -1.50 20.12 6.72
CA ASN A 14 -0.05 20.32 6.66
C ASN A 14 0.51 20.13 5.24
N TRP A 15 1.23 21.15 4.75
CA TRP A 15 1.92 21.12 3.46
C TRP A 15 3.02 20.06 3.39
N LEU A 16 3.78 19.84 4.47
CA LEU A 16 4.85 18.84 4.50
C LEU A 16 4.29 17.42 4.32
N ALA A 17 3.19 17.12 5.03
CA ALA A 17 2.48 15.84 4.88
C ALA A 17 1.93 15.67 3.46
N LYS A 18 1.44 16.74 2.83
CA LYS A 18 0.97 16.72 1.43
C LYS A 18 2.10 16.43 0.45
N LEU A 19 3.27 17.05 0.62
CA LEU A 19 4.45 16.79 -0.21
C LEU A 19 4.92 15.34 -0.06
N HIS A 20 4.98 14.84 1.17
CA HIS A 20 5.34 13.46 1.45
C HIS A 20 4.38 12.48 0.77
N MET A 21 3.06 12.67 0.94
CA MET A 21 2.03 11.84 0.30
C MET A 21 2.14 11.88 -1.23
N ARG A 22 2.41 13.05 -1.83
CA ARG A 22 2.62 13.20 -3.27
C ARG A 22 3.87 12.44 -3.75
N SER A 23 4.98 12.54 -3.02
CA SER A 23 6.22 11.82 -3.32
C SER A 23 6.00 10.30 -3.28
N LEU A 24 5.35 9.80 -2.24
CA LEU A 24 4.98 8.39 -2.11
C LEU A 24 4.06 7.93 -3.25
N SER A 25 3.00 8.70 -3.53
CA SER A 25 2.08 8.40 -4.62
C SER A 25 2.81 8.27 -5.95
N ASN A 26 3.70 9.21 -6.26
CA ASN A 26 4.45 9.20 -7.52
C ASN A 26 5.37 7.97 -7.61
N ARG A 27 6.06 7.62 -6.52
CA ARG A 27 6.96 6.45 -6.48
C ARG A 27 6.19 5.15 -6.64
N LEU A 28 5.06 4.99 -5.96
CA LEU A 28 4.21 3.80 -6.05
C LEU A 28 3.62 3.64 -7.45
N ARG A 29 3.16 4.74 -8.08
CA ARG A 29 2.60 4.71 -9.43
C ARG A 29 3.64 4.30 -10.49
N LYS A 30 4.90 4.73 -10.34
CA LYS A 30 6.00 4.33 -11.26
C LYS A 30 6.19 2.83 -11.34
N TYR A 31 6.05 2.12 -10.21
CA TYR A 31 6.16 0.66 -10.15
C TYR A 31 4.82 -0.09 -10.25
N GLY A 32 3.70 0.64 -10.23
CA GLY A 32 2.37 0.04 -10.28
C GLY A 32 2.01 -0.76 -9.03
N LEU A 33 2.47 -0.31 -7.86
CA LEU A 33 2.22 -0.91 -6.55
C LEU A 33 1.17 -0.12 -5.76
N ARG A 34 0.47 -0.81 -4.86
CA ARG A 34 -0.33 -0.19 -3.80
C ARG A 34 0.48 -0.11 -2.53
N TYR A 35 0.11 0.81 -1.64
CA TYR A 35 0.77 0.96 -0.34
C TYR A 35 0.72 -0.33 0.48
N ASP A 36 -0.43 -1.00 0.48
CA ASP A 36 -0.64 -2.27 1.19
C ASP A 36 0.27 -3.41 0.67
N ASP A 37 0.76 -3.31 -0.57
CA ASP A 37 1.65 -4.33 -1.15
C ASP A 37 3.05 -4.33 -0.51
N LEU A 38 3.42 -3.26 0.21
CA LEU A 38 4.72 -3.11 0.88
C LEU A 38 4.82 -3.87 2.21
N PHE A 39 3.68 -4.29 2.77
CA PHE A 39 3.61 -5.01 4.03
C PHE A 39 4.05 -6.47 3.85
N ASP A 40 5.14 -6.87 4.50
CA ASP A 40 5.74 -8.19 4.31
C ASP A 40 5.17 -9.22 5.31
N PRO A 41 4.58 -10.34 4.82
CA PRO A 41 4.03 -11.40 5.67
C PRO A 41 5.07 -12.16 6.51
N TYR A 42 6.36 -12.06 6.22
CA TYR A 42 7.40 -12.74 7.00
C TYR A 42 7.74 -12.02 8.31
N TYR A 43 7.62 -10.69 8.33
CA TYR A 43 7.98 -9.89 9.50
C TYR A 43 6.82 -9.74 10.49
N GLU A 44 5.57 -9.70 10.01
CA GLU A 44 4.40 -9.58 10.86
C GLU A 44 3.45 -10.77 10.65
N PRO A 45 3.26 -11.64 11.67
CA PRO A 45 2.38 -12.80 11.56
C PRO A 45 0.91 -12.38 11.33
N ASP A 46 0.52 -11.20 11.78
CA ASP A 46 -0.82 -10.62 11.61
C ASP A 46 -1.12 -10.34 10.12
N ILE A 47 -0.13 -9.83 9.38
CA ILE A 47 -0.25 -9.61 7.94
C ILE A 47 -0.44 -10.95 7.22
N LYS A 48 0.35 -11.96 7.58
CA LYS A 48 0.24 -13.31 6.99
C LYS A 48 -1.15 -13.91 7.24
N GLU A 49 -1.66 -13.78 8.45
CA GLU A 49 -2.98 -14.25 8.82
C GLU A 49 -4.09 -13.48 8.08
N ALA A 50 -3.98 -12.16 7.99
CA ALA A 50 -4.92 -11.33 7.23
C ALA A 50 -4.93 -11.68 5.73
N LEU A 51 -3.76 -11.90 5.13
CA LEU A 51 -3.64 -12.34 3.73
C LEU A 51 -4.25 -13.73 3.49
N ASN A 52 -4.12 -14.65 4.44
CA ASN A 52 -4.71 -15.99 4.33
C ASN A 52 -6.24 -15.98 4.42
N ARG A 53 -6.83 -14.98 5.10
CA ARG A 53 -8.29 -14.82 5.23
C ARG A 53 -8.92 -14.08 4.05
N LEU A 54 -8.14 -13.32 3.28
CA LEU A 54 -8.62 -12.59 2.12
C LEU A 54 -9.02 -13.53 0.96
N PRO A 55 -9.95 -13.11 0.09
CA PRO A 55 -10.32 -13.87 -1.09
C PRO A 55 -9.12 -13.99 -2.05
N ARG A 56 -9.02 -15.13 -2.73
CA ARG A 56 -7.86 -15.50 -3.55
C ARG A 56 -7.61 -14.51 -4.68
N GLU A 57 -8.66 -13.95 -5.27
CA GLU A 57 -8.57 -13.00 -6.38
C GLU A 57 -7.78 -11.73 -5.99
N ILE A 58 -7.96 -11.25 -4.75
CA ILE A 58 -7.24 -10.08 -4.24
C ILE A 58 -5.77 -10.42 -4.01
N VAL A 59 -5.50 -11.61 -3.46
CA VAL A 59 -4.15 -12.11 -3.21
C VAL A 59 -3.39 -12.33 -4.51
N ASP A 60 -4.02 -12.93 -5.52
CA ASP A 60 -3.43 -13.13 -6.83
C ASP A 60 -3.15 -11.80 -7.54
N ALA A 61 -4.08 -10.84 -7.46
CA ALA A 61 -3.86 -9.50 -7.98
C ALA A 61 -2.68 -8.80 -7.27
N ARG A 62 -2.50 -9.00 -5.95
CA ARG A 62 -1.32 -8.53 -5.21
C ARG A 62 -0.04 -9.17 -5.75
N HIS A 63 0.00 -10.48 -5.90
CA HIS A 63 1.16 -11.19 -6.41
C HIS A 63 1.53 -10.76 -7.84
N GLN A 64 0.55 -10.52 -8.71
CA GLN A 64 0.78 -9.98 -10.06
C GLN A 64 1.43 -8.59 -10.02
N ARG A 65 0.97 -7.68 -9.15
CA ARG A 65 1.57 -6.36 -8.99
C ARG A 65 3.01 -6.44 -8.50
N LEU A 66 3.28 -7.28 -7.50
CA LEU A 66 4.63 -7.49 -6.97
C LEU A 66 5.58 -8.07 -8.03
N LYS A 67 5.15 -9.10 -8.77
CA LYS A 67 5.93 -9.70 -9.87
C LYS A 67 6.28 -8.65 -10.94
N ARG A 68 5.29 -7.85 -11.34
CA ARG A 68 5.49 -6.76 -12.31
C ARG A 68 6.47 -5.71 -11.80
N ALA A 69 6.34 -5.30 -10.53
CA ALA A 69 7.24 -4.31 -9.95
C ALA A 69 8.67 -4.83 -9.86
N MET A 70 8.86 -6.12 -9.52
CA MET A 70 10.17 -6.77 -9.52
C MET A 70 10.78 -6.83 -10.92
N ASP A 71 9.99 -7.18 -11.94
CA ASP A 71 10.44 -7.20 -13.34
C ASP A 71 10.89 -5.81 -13.82
N LEU A 72 10.09 -4.77 -13.55
CA LEU A 72 10.45 -3.38 -13.87
C LEU A 72 11.69 -2.91 -13.12
N SER A 73 11.80 -3.27 -11.84
CA SER A 73 12.98 -2.95 -11.03
C SER A 73 14.24 -3.61 -11.57
N MET A 74 14.15 -4.87 -12.00
CA MET A 74 15.28 -5.60 -12.61
C MET A 74 15.71 -4.98 -13.94
N LYS A 75 14.76 -4.51 -14.74
CA LYS A 75 15.01 -3.85 -16.03
C LYS A 75 15.46 -2.39 -15.88
N HIS A 76 15.41 -1.82 -14.67
CA HIS A 76 15.59 -0.39 -14.42
C HIS A 76 14.64 0.49 -15.25
N GLU A 77 13.43 -0.01 -15.50
CA GLU A 77 12.38 0.67 -16.26
C GLU A 77 11.18 1.00 -15.37
N TYR A 78 10.30 1.88 -15.86
CA TYR A 78 9.07 2.27 -15.17
C TYR A 78 7.85 1.93 -16.02
N LEU A 79 6.70 1.82 -15.36
CA LEU A 79 5.42 1.62 -16.03
C LEU A 79 5.17 2.76 -17.04
N PRO A 80 4.58 2.52 -18.23
CA PRO A 80 4.22 3.60 -19.15
C PRO A 80 3.24 4.60 -18.51
N LYS A 81 3.31 5.87 -18.92
CA LYS A 81 2.57 6.98 -18.29
C LYS A 81 1.05 6.75 -18.25
N ASP A 82 0.49 6.12 -19.28
CA ASP A 82 -0.94 5.83 -19.35
C ASP A 82 -1.38 4.85 -18.26
N LEU A 83 -0.59 3.80 -18.05
CA LEU A 83 -0.82 2.83 -16.97
C LEU A 83 -0.55 3.45 -15.59
N GLN A 84 0.42 4.37 -15.47
CA GLN A 84 0.67 5.09 -14.22
C GLN A 84 -0.55 5.96 -13.81
N ALA A 85 -1.22 6.59 -14.77
CA ALA A 85 -2.41 7.41 -14.52
C ALA A 85 -3.59 6.57 -13.98
N MET A 86 -3.71 5.32 -14.43
CA MET A 86 -4.74 4.37 -13.96
C MET A 86 -4.47 3.79 -12.57
N GLN A 87 -3.26 3.97 -12.01
CA GLN A 87 -2.91 3.37 -10.72
C GLN A 87 -3.55 4.07 -9.52
N THR A 88 -4.06 3.26 -8.60
CA THR A 88 -4.70 3.68 -7.33
C THR A 88 -3.84 3.26 -6.12
N PRO A 89 -2.75 3.99 -5.79
CA PRO A 89 -1.77 3.53 -4.80
C PRO A 89 -2.32 3.45 -3.37
N PHE A 90 -3.27 4.30 -2.99
CA PHE A 90 -3.84 4.37 -1.63
C PHE A 90 -5.18 3.64 -1.48
N ARG A 91 -5.58 2.81 -2.46
CA ARG A 91 -6.77 1.96 -2.32
C ARG A 91 -6.42 0.75 -1.47
N SER A 92 -6.75 0.80 -0.19
CA SER A 92 -6.49 -0.28 0.75
C SER A 92 -7.38 -1.50 0.48
N TYR A 93 -6.83 -2.68 0.78
CA TYR A 93 -7.53 -3.96 0.77
C TYR A 93 -7.15 -4.82 1.99
N LEU A 94 -6.08 -4.45 2.72
CA LEU A 94 -5.57 -5.20 3.86
C LEU A 94 -6.02 -4.59 5.20
N GLN A 95 -6.20 -3.26 5.28
CA GLN A 95 -6.45 -2.54 6.53
C GLN A 95 -7.65 -3.09 7.33
N ASP A 96 -8.77 -3.38 6.66
CA ASP A 96 -9.97 -3.90 7.32
C ASP A 96 -9.73 -5.29 7.91
N MET A 97 -9.04 -6.17 7.17
CA MET A 97 -8.72 -7.52 7.64
C MET A 97 -7.68 -7.51 8.76
N LEU A 98 -6.71 -6.60 8.70
CA LEU A 98 -5.69 -6.45 9.73
C LEU A 98 -6.32 -5.95 11.03
N ALA A 99 -7.23 -4.97 10.96
CA ALA A 99 -7.98 -4.51 12.13
C ALA A 99 -8.80 -5.64 12.78
N LEU A 100 -9.42 -6.52 11.97
CA LEU A 100 -10.13 -7.70 12.48
C LEU A 100 -9.17 -8.67 13.18
N VAL A 101 -8.05 -9.02 12.55
CA VAL A 101 -7.05 -9.94 13.14
C VAL A 101 -6.51 -9.40 14.46
N SER A 102 -6.15 -8.11 14.52
CA SER A 102 -5.66 -7.49 15.75
C SER A 102 -6.73 -7.36 16.84
N CYS A 103 -8.01 -7.24 16.47
CA CYS A 103 -9.12 -7.22 17.44
C CYS A 103 -9.35 -8.59 18.08
N PHE A 104 -9.25 -9.68 17.32
CA PHE A 104 -9.43 -11.04 17.86
C PHE A 104 -8.26 -11.55 18.72
N LYS A 105 -7.13 -10.84 18.72
CA LYS A 105 -5.95 -11.17 19.54
C LYS A 105 -5.95 -10.52 20.94
N GLN A 106 -6.97 -9.72 21.27
CA GLN A 106 -7.20 -9.19 22.61
C GLN A 106 -7.91 -10.22 23.48
#